data_AF-A0A7Y1XHB5-F1
#
_entry.id   AF-A0A7Y1XHB5-F1
#
_cell.length_a   1.000
_cell.length_b   1.000
_cell.length_c   1.000
_cell.angle_alpha   90.00
_cell.angle_beta   90.00
_cell.angle_gamma   90.00
#
_symmetry.space_group_name_H-M   'P 1'
#
loop_
_entity.id
_entity.type
_entity.pdbx_description
1 polymer ?
#
loop_
_entity_poly.entity_id
_entity_poly.type
_entity_poly.pdbx_seq_one_letter_code
_entity_poly.pdbx_strand_id
1 'polypeptide(L)'
;MLQGAREAGADVDQLLRDLAIDATQLEKASARISYRQHTDLVKALRDTLQDEMLGLLDRPVKPNTLKMLTYSAINARTIGGAIEIWAEAAVLLDVGLDIRWQRGNEQSLLIIERRANNRVKNQHAIEYLLFAAHRVFCWFADQLLPLASVELDYSKPGYAEEYRRLFVGAPISYNCERCSLAFRQSVLSLPNVRDFNML
;
A
#
# COMPACT_ATOMS: atom_id res chain seq x y z
N MET A 1 4.84 -8.07 7.98
CA MET A 1 4.30 -6.92 8.74
C MET A 1 4.86 -6.74 10.14
N LEU A 2 5.03 -7.79 10.97
CA LEU A 2 5.41 -7.65 12.39
C LEU A 2 6.83 -7.15 12.69
N GLN A 3 7.73 -7.16 11.70
CA GLN A 3 9.14 -6.81 11.89
C GLN A 3 9.33 -5.40 12.47
N GLY A 4 8.56 -4.41 11.99
CA GLY A 4 8.67 -3.03 12.48
C GLY A 4 8.33 -2.92 13.97
N ALA A 5 7.28 -3.60 14.43
CA ALA A 5 6.91 -3.64 15.83
C ALA A 5 7.95 -4.34 16.72
N ARG A 6 8.50 -5.47 16.24
CA ARG A 6 9.57 -6.19 16.96
C ARG A 6 10.81 -5.33 17.14
N GLU A 7 11.25 -4.67 16.08
CA GLU A 7 12.44 -3.81 16.12
C GLU A 7 12.22 -2.52 16.93
N ALA A 8 10.98 -2.06 17.05
CA ALA A 8 10.59 -0.95 17.92
C ALA A 8 10.46 -1.35 19.41
N GLY A 9 10.64 -2.64 19.75
CA GLY A 9 10.53 -3.14 21.12
C GLY A 9 9.10 -3.30 21.64
N ALA A 10 8.10 -3.32 20.76
CA ALA A 10 6.72 -3.59 21.17
C ALA A 10 6.54 -5.05 21.59
N ASP A 11 5.68 -5.30 22.58
CA ASP A 11 5.28 -6.65 22.99
C ASP A 11 4.33 -7.26 21.95
N VAL A 12 4.90 -7.77 20.87
CA VAL A 12 4.17 -8.37 19.75
C VAL A 12 3.40 -9.61 20.20
N ASP A 13 3.92 -10.38 21.16
CA ASP A 13 3.25 -11.58 21.63
C ASP A 13 1.99 -11.24 22.44
N GLN A 14 2.03 -10.20 23.27
CA GLN A 14 0.84 -9.69 23.95
C GLN A 14 -0.18 -9.16 22.95
N LEU A 15 0.26 -8.38 21.95
CA LEU A 15 -0.61 -7.85 20.91
C LEU A 15 -1.32 -8.97 20.13
N LEU A 16 -0.62 -10.05 19.78
CA LEU A 16 -1.21 -11.21 19.11
C LEU A 16 -2.21 -11.95 20.00
N ARG A 17 -1.90 -12.13 21.31
CA ARG A 17 -2.83 -12.73 22.28
C ARG A 17 -4.13 -11.94 22.41
N ASP A 18 -4.04 -10.61 22.50
CA ASP A 18 -5.20 -9.72 22.62
C ASP A 18 -6.13 -9.80 21.40
N LEU A 19 -5.57 -10.13 20.24
CA LEU A 19 -6.30 -10.30 18.98
C LEU A 19 -6.73 -11.75 18.71
N ALA A 20 -6.50 -12.67 19.66
CA ALA A 20 -6.72 -14.10 19.49
C ALA A 20 -6.04 -14.66 18.23
N ILE A 21 -4.82 -14.20 17.95
CA ILE A 21 -3.96 -14.69 16.87
C ILE A 21 -2.88 -15.59 17.49
N ASP A 22 -2.86 -16.85 17.10
CA ASP A 22 -1.83 -17.78 17.52
C ASP A 22 -0.50 -17.45 16.80
N ALA A 23 0.51 -17.02 17.57
CA ALA A 23 1.82 -16.68 17.05
C ALA A 23 2.49 -17.84 16.32
N THR A 24 2.26 -19.09 16.76
CA THR A 24 2.82 -20.29 16.12
C THR A 24 2.23 -20.57 14.75
N GLN A 25 1.02 -20.05 14.48
CA GLN A 25 0.47 -20.07 13.12
C GLN A 25 1.29 -19.15 12.22
N LEU A 26 1.64 -17.94 12.65
CA LEU A 26 2.37 -16.97 11.84
C LEU A 26 3.80 -17.40 11.47
N GLU A 27 4.36 -18.40 12.14
CA GLU A 27 5.64 -19.03 11.79
C GLU A 27 5.55 -19.97 10.59
N LYS A 28 4.35 -20.46 10.26
CA LYS A 28 4.12 -21.34 9.11
C LYS A 28 3.83 -20.49 7.88
N ALA A 29 4.59 -20.70 6.81
CA ALA A 29 4.44 -19.97 5.54
C ALA A 29 3.03 -20.09 4.91
N SER A 30 2.27 -21.13 5.27
CA SER A 30 0.91 -21.38 4.79
C SER A 30 -0.19 -20.90 5.72
N ALA A 31 0.12 -20.42 6.92
CA ALA A 31 -0.90 -19.99 7.85
C ALA A 31 -1.64 -18.77 7.33
N ARG A 32 -2.96 -18.80 7.53
CA ARG A 32 -3.87 -17.73 7.16
C ARG A 32 -4.59 -17.26 8.41
N ILE A 33 -4.49 -15.97 8.69
CA ILE A 33 -5.40 -15.30 9.60
C ILE A 33 -6.62 -14.81 8.80
N SER A 34 -7.77 -14.67 9.46
CA SER A 34 -8.95 -14.10 8.81
C SER A 34 -8.71 -12.64 8.39
N TYR A 35 -9.46 -12.15 7.40
CA TYR A 35 -9.40 -10.74 6.99
C TYR A 35 -9.67 -9.76 8.16
N ARG A 36 -10.59 -10.15 9.05
CA ARG A 36 -10.90 -9.38 10.27
C ARG A 36 -9.67 -9.31 11.19
N GLN A 37 -9.07 -10.45 11.52
CA GLN A 37 -7.85 -10.49 12.33
C GLN A 37 -6.69 -9.71 11.70
N HIS A 38 -6.53 -9.78 10.37
CA HIS A 38 -5.52 -8.97 9.67
C HIS A 38 -5.80 -7.47 9.85
N THR A 39 -7.05 -7.04 9.69
CA THR A 39 -7.46 -5.63 9.85
C THR A 39 -7.25 -5.15 11.28
N ASP A 40 -7.66 -5.96 12.26
CA ASP A 40 -7.49 -5.65 13.68
C ASP A 40 -5.99 -5.60 14.05
N LEU A 41 -5.17 -6.47 13.48
CA LEU A 41 -3.71 -6.48 13.65
C LEU A 41 -3.06 -5.22 13.06
N VAL A 42 -3.40 -4.84 11.83
CA VAL A 42 -2.90 -3.59 11.22
C VAL A 42 -3.26 -2.39 12.10
N LYS A 43 -4.51 -2.33 12.58
CA LYS A 43 -4.97 -1.25 13.45
C LYS A 43 -4.19 -1.20 14.75
N ALA A 44 -4.07 -2.34 15.44
CA ALA A 44 -3.31 -2.43 16.70
C ALA A 44 -1.84 -2.01 16.50
N LEU A 45 -1.18 -2.49 15.44
CA LEU A 45 0.20 -2.10 15.12
C LEU A 45 0.34 -0.60 14.89
N ARG A 46 -0.58 0.01 14.12
CA ARG A 46 -0.57 1.46 13.88
C ARG A 46 -0.75 2.24 15.17
N ASP A 47 -1.67 1.80 16.04
CA ASP A 47 -1.97 2.47 17.30
C ASP A 47 -0.81 2.31 18.30
N THR A 48 -0.18 1.13 18.35
CA THR A 48 1.00 0.88 19.20
C THR A 48 2.23 1.68 18.75
N LEU A 49 2.49 1.73 17.43
CA LEU A 49 3.69 2.37 16.89
C LEU A 49 3.51 3.86 16.59
N GLN A 50 2.27 4.34 16.57
CA GLN A 50 1.91 5.66 16.05
C GLN A 50 2.47 5.87 14.64
N ASP A 51 2.40 4.82 13.81
CA ASP A 51 2.98 4.78 12.47
C ASP A 51 2.04 4.09 11.47
N GLU A 52 1.57 4.83 10.46
CA GLU A 52 0.72 4.34 9.35
C GLU A 52 1.39 3.21 8.56
N MET A 53 2.72 3.16 8.55
CA MET A 53 3.52 2.19 7.80
C MET A 53 4.12 1.09 8.68
N LEU A 54 3.56 0.89 9.88
CA LEU A 54 3.81 -0.26 10.76
C LEU A 54 5.28 -0.40 11.21
N GLY A 55 6.02 0.71 11.25
CA GLY A 55 7.45 0.72 11.55
C GLY A 55 8.30 0.09 10.45
N LEU A 56 7.79 -0.04 9.21
CA LEU A 56 8.50 -0.76 8.13
C LEU A 56 9.33 0.15 7.22
N LEU A 57 9.14 1.47 7.30
CA LEU A 57 9.93 2.45 6.55
C LEU A 57 11.09 3.00 7.40
N ASP A 58 11.93 3.81 6.75
CA ASP A 58 13.09 4.43 7.41
C ASP A 58 12.68 5.40 8.53
N ARG A 59 11.55 6.09 8.34
CA ARG A 59 10.97 7.00 9.32
C ARG A 59 9.49 6.70 9.54
N PRO A 60 8.96 6.94 10.76
CA PRO A 60 7.55 6.78 11.03
C PRO A 60 6.68 7.69 10.17
N VAL A 61 5.60 7.14 9.64
CA VAL A 61 4.57 7.91 8.93
C VAL A 61 3.47 8.25 9.92
N LYS A 62 3.31 9.55 10.21
CA LYS A 62 2.39 10.01 11.26
C LYS A 62 0.95 9.51 11.03
N PRO A 63 0.18 9.23 12.10
CA PRO A 63 -1.23 8.89 11.97
C PRO A 63 -2.00 9.93 11.16
N ASN A 64 -2.95 9.46 10.36
CA ASN A 64 -3.74 10.24 9.39
C ASN A 64 -2.99 10.72 8.15
N THR A 65 -1.70 10.39 7.95
CA THR A 65 -1.00 10.81 6.73
C THR A 65 -1.69 10.28 5.47
N LEU A 66 -2.05 8.99 5.42
CA LEU A 66 -2.78 8.42 4.28
C LEU A 66 -4.16 9.06 4.07
N LYS A 67 -4.83 9.47 5.17
CA LYS A 67 -6.09 10.23 5.13
C LYS A 67 -5.86 11.61 4.48
N MET A 68 -4.78 12.31 4.85
CA MET A 68 -4.45 13.61 4.26
C MET A 68 -4.08 13.51 2.78
N LEU A 69 -3.34 12.47 2.36
CA LEU A 69 -3.09 12.22 0.93
C LEU A 69 -4.38 11.92 0.18
N THR A 70 -5.31 11.19 0.80
CA THR A 70 -6.63 10.95 0.21
C THR A 70 -7.40 12.27 0.04
N TYR A 71 -7.36 13.14 1.05
CA TYR A 71 -8.03 14.44 1.02
C TYR A 71 -7.41 15.42 0.03
N SER A 72 -6.11 15.34 -0.29
CA SER A 72 -5.53 16.21 -1.32
C SER A 72 -6.16 15.94 -2.69
N ALA A 73 -6.49 14.69 -2.99
CA ALA A 73 -7.00 14.25 -4.29
C ALA A 73 -8.53 14.15 -4.35
N ILE A 74 -9.26 14.33 -3.24
CA ILE A 74 -10.69 13.98 -3.16
C ILE A 74 -11.59 14.77 -4.12
N ASN A 75 -11.21 15.98 -4.53
CA ASN A 75 -11.98 16.80 -5.48
C ASN A 75 -11.46 16.71 -6.93
N ALA A 76 -10.54 15.80 -7.23
CA ALA A 76 -10.09 15.58 -8.60
C ALA A 76 -11.29 15.18 -9.48
N ARG A 77 -11.30 15.56 -10.76
CA ARG A 77 -12.42 15.25 -11.66
C ARG A 77 -12.40 13.82 -12.19
N THR A 78 -11.19 13.28 -12.39
CA THR A 78 -10.97 11.94 -12.94
C THR A 78 -10.04 11.15 -12.04
N ILE A 79 -10.06 9.83 -12.18
CA ILE A 79 -9.15 8.93 -11.46
C ILE A 79 -7.69 9.23 -11.79
N GLY A 80 -7.36 9.52 -13.05
CA GLY A 80 -6.00 9.91 -13.43
C GLY A 80 -5.53 11.18 -12.72
N GLY A 81 -6.40 12.19 -12.62
CA GLY A 81 -6.09 13.41 -11.87
C GLY A 81 -5.97 13.16 -10.36
N ALA A 82 -6.79 12.26 -9.81
CA ALA A 82 -6.71 11.90 -8.40
C ALA A 82 -5.39 11.20 -8.06
N ILE A 83 -4.96 10.25 -8.88
CA ILE A 83 -3.69 9.53 -8.68
C ILE A 83 -2.50 10.49 -8.77
N GLU A 84 -2.51 11.40 -9.74
CA GLU A 84 -1.46 12.40 -9.91
C GLU A 84 -1.34 13.32 -8.69
N ILE A 85 -2.45 13.94 -8.26
CA ILE A 85 -2.45 14.81 -7.06
C ILE A 85 -2.04 14.03 -5.81
N TRP A 86 -2.49 12.78 -5.68
CA TRP A 86 -2.10 11.91 -4.57
C TRP A 86 -0.59 11.63 -4.59
N ALA A 87 -0.03 11.32 -5.76
CA ALA A 87 1.40 11.06 -5.92
C ALA A 87 2.24 12.30 -5.66
N GLU A 88 1.83 13.47 -6.17
CA GLU A 88 2.48 14.77 -5.89
C GLU A 88 2.48 15.09 -4.39
N ALA A 89 1.36 14.85 -3.70
CA ALA A 89 1.30 15.01 -2.25
C ALA A 89 2.19 14.00 -1.51
N ALA A 90 2.29 12.76 -2.03
CA ALA A 90 3.12 11.71 -1.43
C ALA A 90 4.63 12.00 -1.53
N VAL A 91 5.09 12.82 -2.49
CA VAL A 91 6.49 13.28 -2.57
C VAL A 91 6.92 14.05 -1.30
N LEU A 92 5.97 14.70 -0.61
CA LEU A 92 6.24 15.43 0.63
C LEU A 92 6.57 14.50 1.81
N LEU A 93 6.37 13.19 1.65
CA LEU A 93 6.71 12.21 2.67
C LEU A 93 8.21 11.90 2.63
N ASP A 94 8.91 12.26 3.70
CA ASP A 94 10.33 11.93 3.83
C ASP A 94 10.55 10.53 4.45
N VAL A 95 10.17 9.51 3.67
CA VAL A 95 10.01 8.12 4.15
C VAL A 95 10.95 7.10 3.49
N GLY A 96 11.98 7.58 2.77
CA GLY A 96 12.97 6.73 2.10
C GLY A 96 12.49 6.07 0.81
N LEU A 97 11.32 6.49 0.29
CA LEU A 97 10.74 6.05 -0.97
C LEU A 97 10.59 7.25 -1.90
N ASP A 98 10.83 7.02 -3.19
CA ASP A 98 10.44 7.93 -4.26
C ASP A 98 9.13 7.42 -4.87
N ILE A 99 8.08 8.23 -4.73
CA ILE A 99 6.74 7.93 -5.23
C ILE A 99 6.47 8.93 -6.35
N ARG A 100 6.17 8.45 -7.54
CA ARG A 100 5.93 9.33 -8.70
C ARG A 100 4.87 8.80 -9.63
N TRP A 101 4.17 9.73 -10.26
CA TRP A 101 3.23 9.46 -11.34
C TRP A 101 3.93 9.66 -12.69
N GLN A 102 3.92 8.65 -13.55
CA GLN A 102 4.47 8.71 -14.89
C GLN A 102 3.35 8.57 -15.92
N ARG A 103 3.01 9.67 -16.58
CA ARG A 103 2.05 9.65 -17.69
C ARG A 103 2.65 8.97 -18.92
N GLY A 104 1.85 8.16 -19.59
CA GLY A 104 2.20 7.57 -20.89
C GLY A 104 0.98 7.48 -21.80
N ASN A 105 1.21 7.26 -23.10
CA ASN A 105 0.15 7.32 -24.11
C ASN A 105 -0.84 6.16 -23.99
N GLU A 106 -0.37 4.93 -23.77
CA GLU A 106 -1.24 3.76 -23.62
C GLU A 106 -1.58 3.46 -22.15
N GLN A 107 -0.57 3.62 -21.29
CA GLN A 107 -0.65 3.34 -19.86
C GLN A 107 0.10 4.42 -19.09
N SER A 108 -0.38 4.72 -17.90
CA SER A 108 0.34 5.55 -16.92
C SER A 108 0.64 4.72 -15.68
N LEU A 109 1.74 5.05 -15.00
CA LEU A 109 2.30 4.24 -13.92
C LEU A 109 2.38 5.05 -12.63
N LEU A 110 1.86 4.48 -11.54
CA LEU A 110 2.28 4.87 -10.20
C LEU A 110 3.53 4.06 -9.86
N ILE A 111 4.67 4.74 -9.71
CA ILE A 111 5.97 4.13 -9.49
C ILE A 111 6.40 4.37 -8.04
N ILE A 112 6.94 3.34 -7.40
CA ILE A 112 7.56 3.39 -6.09
C ILE A 112 8.97 2.80 -6.20
N GLU A 113 9.95 3.64 -5.95
CA GLU A 113 11.37 3.29 -5.97
C GLU A 113 11.95 3.50 -4.56
N ARG A 114 12.84 2.60 -4.14
CA ARG A 114 13.50 2.75 -2.84
C ARG A 114 14.72 3.65 -3.03
N ARG A 115 14.87 4.69 -2.21
CA ARG A 115 16.03 5.58 -2.28
C ARG A 115 17.33 4.82 -1.95
N ALA A 116 18.46 5.27 -2.47
CA ALA A 116 19.75 4.73 -2.05
C ALA A 116 19.90 4.85 -0.52
N ASN A 117 20.40 3.79 0.13
CA ASN A 117 20.55 3.68 1.59
C ASN A 117 19.23 3.78 2.39
N ASN A 118 18.08 3.57 1.76
CA ASN A 118 16.81 3.43 2.49
C ASN A 118 16.90 2.26 3.50
N ARG A 119 16.09 2.33 4.56
CA ARG A 119 15.95 1.26 5.56
C ARG A 119 14.57 0.62 5.54
N VAL A 120 14.00 0.44 4.35
CA VAL A 120 12.74 -0.29 4.22
C VAL A 120 12.97 -1.73 4.66
N LYS A 121 12.35 -2.10 5.78
CA LYS A 121 12.71 -3.31 6.54
C LYS A 121 12.41 -4.61 5.79
N ASN A 122 11.36 -4.63 4.98
CA ASN A 122 10.99 -5.76 4.12
C ASN A 122 10.06 -5.32 2.98
N GLN A 123 9.79 -6.24 2.04
CA GLN A 123 8.87 -6.04 0.90
C GLN A 123 7.43 -5.69 1.30
N HIS A 124 6.98 -6.09 2.49
CA HIS A 124 5.61 -5.83 2.94
C HIS A 124 5.30 -4.34 3.04
N ALA A 125 6.30 -3.50 3.29
CA ALA A 125 6.11 -2.05 3.29
C ALA A 125 5.61 -1.53 1.93
N ILE A 126 6.20 -2.05 0.85
CA ILE A 126 5.84 -1.69 -0.52
C ILE A 126 4.50 -2.31 -0.90
N GLU A 127 4.28 -3.58 -0.58
CA GLU A 127 2.99 -4.27 -0.79
C GLU A 127 1.84 -3.50 -0.13
N TYR A 128 2.02 -3.11 1.14
CA TYR A 128 1.03 -2.38 1.91
C TYR A 128 0.74 -1.00 1.32
N LEU A 129 1.78 -0.26 0.90
CA LEU A 129 1.62 1.05 0.27
C LEU A 129 0.90 0.96 -1.09
N LEU A 130 1.30 0.03 -1.95
CA LEU A 130 0.66 -0.21 -3.25
C LEU A 130 -0.82 -0.58 -3.06
N PHE A 131 -1.10 -1.48 -2.12
CA PHE A 131 -2.47 -1.89 -1.80
C PHE A 131 -3.29 -0.72 -1.25
N ALA A 132 -2.76 0.03 -0.28
CA ALA A 132 -3.45 1.19 0.30
C ALA A 132 -3.77 2.25 -0.77
N ALA A 133 -2.80 2.60 -1.61
CA ALA A 133 -2.98 3.54 -2.71
C ALA A 133 -4.06 3.05 -3.70
N HIS A 134 -3.95 1.80 -4.18
CA HIS A 134 -4.93 1.23 -5.10
C HIS A 134 -6.34 1.19 -4.53
N ARG A 135 -6.49 0.84 -3.25
CA ARG A 135 -7.78 0.86 -2.54
C ARG A 135 -8.38 2.26 -2.45
N VAL A 136 -7.56 3.28 -2.19
CA VAL A 136 -7.98 4.69 -2.22
C VAL A 136 -8.49 5.06 -3.62
N PHE A 137 -7.77 4.68 -4.68
CA PHE A 137 -8.19 4.99 -6.04
C PHE A 137 -9.48 4.27 -6.45
N CYS A 138 -9.64 3.00 -6.03
CA CYS A 138 -10.90 2.27 -6.21
C CYS A 138 -12.06 2.94 -5.45
N TRP A 139 -11.79 3.48 -4.26
CA TRP A 139 -12.79 4.21 -3.49
C TRP A 139 -13.22 5.51 -4.18
N PHE A 140 -12.29 6.26 -4.78
CA PHE A 140 -12.62 7.42 -5.61
C PHE A 140 -13.54 7.06 -6.78
N ALA A 141 -13.37 5.89 -7.38
CA ALA A 141 -14.17 5.44 -8.53
C ALA A 141 -15.46 4.69 -8.16
N ASP A 142 -15.64 4.39 -6.87
CA ASP A 142 -16.65 3.45 -6.34
C ASP A 142 -16.69 2.09 -7.06
N GLN A 143 -15.52 1.64 -7.56
CA GLN A 143 -15.38 0.37 -8.26
C GLN A 143 -13.93 -0.11 -8.25
N LEU A 144 -13.74 -1.41 -8.52
CA LEU A 144 -12.40 -1.95 -8.69
C LEU A 144 -11.76 -1.40 -9.97
N LEU A 145 -10.58 -0.79 -9.84
CA LEU A 145 -9.81 -0.31 -10.99
C LEU A 145 -8.89 -1.43 -11.51
N PRO A 146 -9.15 -1.98 -12.71
CA PRO A 146 -8.31 -3.04 -13.26
C PRO A 146 -6.92 -2.49 -13.58
N LEU A 147 -5.90 -3.19 -13.10
CA LEU A 147 -4.51 -2.88 -13.40
C LEU A 147 -4.10 -3.54 -14.71
N ALA A 148 -3.33 -2.82 -15.53
CA ALA A 148 -2.78 -3.35 -16.76
C ALA A 148 -1.61 -4.32 -16.49
N SER A 149 -0.78 -3.99 -15.50
CA SER A 149 0.33 -4.81 -15.01
C SER A 149 0.80 -4.30 -13.65
N VAL A 150 1.58 -5.15 -12.97
CA VAL A 150 2.31 -4.81 -11.75
C VAL A 150 3.77 -5.23 -11.91
N GLU A 151 4.68 -4.32 -11.58
CA GLU A 151 6.11 -4.62 -11.46
C GLU A 151 6.49 -4.64 -9.98
N LEU A 152 7.36 -5.57 -9.58
CA LEU A 152 7.88 -5.70 -8.22
C LEU A 152 9.40 -5.84 -8.24
N ASP A 153 10.06 -5.09 -7.37
CA ASP A 153 11.54 -5.00 -7.29
C ASP A 153 12.19 -6.18 -6.56
N TYR A 154 11.39 -7.17 -6.14
CA TYR A 154 11.84 -8.34 -5.38
C TYR A 154 11.45 -9.64 -6.08
N SER A 155 12.09 -10.73 -5.65
CA SER A 155 11.84 -12.07 -6.17
C SER A 155 10.47 -12.59 -5.76
N LYS A 156 9.88 -13.49 -6.57
CA LYS A 156 8.55 -14.04 -6.29
C LYS A 156 8.51 -14.71 -4.91
N PRO A 157 7.73 -14.20 -3.94
CA PRO A 157 7.68 -14.79 -2.61
C PRO A 157 6.87 -16.09 -2.61
N GLY A 158 7.11 -16.95 -1.61
CA GLY A 158 6.37 -18.20 -1.43
C GLY A 158 4.86 -18.02 -1.24
N TYR A 159 4.42 -16.83 -0.82
CA TYR A 159 3.02 -16.44 -0.66
C TYR A 159 2.44 -15.66 -1.84
N ALA A 160 3.10 -15.64 -3.02
CA ALA A 160 2.65 -14.88 -4.19
C ALA A 160 1.21 -15.19 -4.65
N GLU A 161 0.65 -16.34 -4.28
CA GLU A 161 -0.77 -16.70 -4.50
C GLU A 161 -1.74 -15.67 -3.91
N GLU A 162 -1.33 -15.01 -2.83
CA GLU A 162 -2.07 -13.93 -2.16
C GLU A 162 -2.23 -12.70 -3.04
N TYR A 163 -1.29 -12.48 -3.96
CA TYR A 163 -1.29 -11.30 -4.83
C TYR A 163 -2.46 -11.31 -5.81
N ARG A 164 -3.09 -12.45 -6.07
CA ARG A 164 -4.36 -12.48 -6.83
C ARG A 164 -5.47 -11.67 -6.17
N ARG A 165 -5.42 -11.48 -4.85
CA ARG A 165 -6.39 -10.65 -4.11
C ARG A 165 -6.00 -9.17 -4.09
N LEU A 166 -4.70 -8.88 -4.14
CA LEU A 166 -4.17 -7.51 -4.12
C LEU A 166 -4.22 -6.88 -5.52
N PHE A 167 -3.84 -7.64 -6.55
CA PHE A 167 -3.68 -7.20 -7.93
C PHE A 167 -4.59 -8.03 -8.85
N VAL A 168 -5.89 -7.96 -8.60
CA VAL A 168 -6.91 -8.83 -9.22
C VAL A 168 -6.79 -8.84 -10.75
N GLY A 169 -6.44 -9.99 -11.31
CA GLY A 169 -6.35 -10.23 -12.75
C GLY A 169 -5.16 -9.58 -13.46
N ALA A 170 -4.28 -8.89 -12.73
CA ALA A 170 -3.15 -8.20 -13.32
C ALA A 170 -1.94 -9.15 -13.51
N PRO A 171 -1.24 -9.11 -14.66
CA PRO A 171 0.05 -9.78 -14.79
C PRO A 171 1.07 -9.13 -13.85
N ILE A 172 1.86 -9.95 -13.17
CA ILE A 172 2.88 -9.51 -12.20
C ILE A 172 4.26 -9.94 -12.67
N SER A 173 5.17 -8.97 -12.80
CA SER A 173 6.59 -9.18 -13.07
C SER A 173 7.41 -8.99 -11.78
N TYR A 174 8.41 -9.85 -11.57
CA TYR A 174 9.28 -9.88 -10.39
C TYR A 174 10.73 -9.61 -10.80
N ASN A 175 11.57 -9.23 -9.83
CA ASN A 175 12.96 -8.81 -10.06
C ASN A 175 13.07 -7.65 -11.07
N CYS A 176 12.11 -6.74 -11.04
CA CYS A 176 12.15 -5.50 -11.83
C CYS A 176 13.06 -4.46 -11.15
N GLU A 177 13.37 -3.37 -11.84
CA GLU A 177 14.15 -2.26 -11.27
C GLU A 177 13.36 -1.43 -10.24
N ARG A 178 12.03 -1.51 -10.29
CA ARG A 178 11.10 -0.69 -9.50
C ARG A 178 9.82 -1.46 -9.17
N CYS A 179 9.05 -0.94 -8.23
CA CYS A 179 7.66 -1.35 -8.05
C CYS A 179 6.71 -0.40 -8.80
N SER A 180 5.70 -0.92 -9.48
CA SER A 180 4.73 -0.07 -10.17
C SER A 180 3.33 -0.67 -10.30
N LEU A 181 2.32 0.21 -10.36
CA LEU A 181 0.95 -0.10 -10.79
C LEU A 181 0.69 0.59 -12.13
N ALA A 182 0.42 -0.18 -13.18
CA ALA A 182 0.09 0.36 -14.49
C ALA A 182 -1.43 0.43 -14.68
N PHE A 183 -1.92 1.56 -15.20
CA PHE A 183 -3.33 1.81 -15.47
C PHE A 183 -3.52 2.17 -16.95
N ARG A 184 -4.54 1.58 -17.60
CA ARG A 184 -4.93 1.97 -18.97
C ARG A 184 -5.62 3.34 -18.95
N GLN A 185 -5.49 4.09 -20.05
CA GLN A 185 -6.14 5.40 -20.18
C GLN A 185 -7.66 5.37 -20.01
N SER A 186 -8.33 4.28 -20.41
CA SER A 186 -9.77 4.11 -20.19
C SER A 186 -10.16 4.11 -18.71
N VAL A 187 -9.31 3.54 -17.85
CA VAL A 187 -9.50 3.53 -16.38
C VAL A 187 -9.24 4.91 -15.80
N LEU A 188 -8.20 5.59 -16.28
CA LEU A 188 -7.80 6.93 -15.80
C LEU A 188 -8.81 8.02 -16.16
N SER A 189 -9.59 7.81 -17.22
CA SER A 189 -10.65 8.72 -17.66
C SER A 189 -11.96 8.56 -16.88
N LEU A 190 -12.08 7.55 -16.02
CA LEU A 190 -13.25 7.37 -15.17
C LEU A 190 -13.44 8.59 -14.25
N PRO A 191 -14.70 8.99 -13.97
CA PRO A 191 -14.96 10.06 -13.02
C PRO A 191 -14.56 9.63 -11.61
N ASN A 192 -14.02 10.57 -10.85
CA ASN A 192 -14.03 10.47 -9.39
C ASN A 192 -15.42 10.85 -8.89
N VAL A 193 -16.03 9.97 -8.09
CA VAL A 193 -17.39 10.14 -7.56
C VAL A 193 -17.39 10.50 -6.08
N ARG A 194 -16.24 10.78 -5.49
CA ARG A 194 -16.11 11.25 -4.11
C ARG A 194 -15.85 12.74 -4.09
N ASP A 195 -16.34 13.39 -3.05
CA ASP A 195 -16.03 14.77 -2.69
C ASP A 195 -16.11 14.92 -1.16
N PHE A 196 -15.84 16.12 -0.64
CA PHE A 196 -15.99 16.39 0.80
C PHE A 196 -17.44 16.43 1.28
N ASN A 197 -18.43 16.59 0.40
CA ASN A 197 -19.84 16.63 0.80
C ASN A 197 -20.40 15.22 1.07
N MET A 198 -19.70 14.19 0.61
CA MET A 198 -20.04 12.78 0.82
C MET A 198 -19.34 12.13 2.04
N LEU A 199 -18.54 12.88 2.80
CA LEU A 199 -17.88 12.43 4.04
C LEU A 199 -18.71 12.73 5.28
#